data_AF-A0A3D1V2S1-F1
#
_entry.id   AF-A0A3D1V2S1-F1
#
_cell.length_a   1.000
_cell.length_b   1.000
_cell.length_c   1.000
_cell.angle_alpha   90.00
_cell.angle_beta   90.00
_cell.angle_gamma   90.00
#
_symmetry.space_group_name_H-M   'P 1'
#
loop_
_entity.id
_entity.type
_entity.pdbx_description
1 polymer ?
#
loop_
_entity_poly.entity_id
_entity_poly.type
_entity_poly.pdbx_seq_one_letter_code
_entity_poly.pdbx_strand_id
1 'polypeptide(L)'
;ADEPPFEVRFDGPDDALELHEIDRHGDMRVSSRLASFEPDVENLAAAVGSYSCPEIGAIYRMSLKDGVLSFGEGKNGLRPLRPLAPDFFAIDGYGGNTLAVTRDGYGNVAGLQLFNERIRYLRFARL
;
A
#
# COMPACT_ATOMS: atom_id res chain seq x y z
N ALA A 1 18.70 16.49 8.17
CA ALA A 1 18.07 15.68 7.11
C ALA A 1 16.95 16.53 6.56
N ASP A 2 16.92 16.75 5.24
CA ASP A 2 15.82 17.47 4.59
C ASP A 2 14.55 16.63 4.77
N GLU A 3 13.63 17.08 5.63
CA GLU A 3 12.28 16.52 5.65
C GLU A 3 11.63 16.82 4.31
N PRO A 4 10.97 15.84 3.67
CA PRO A 4 10.29 16.08 2.40
C PRO A 4 9.28 17.23 2.58
N PRO A 5 9.21 18.19 1.64
CA PRO A 5 8.45 19.43 1.82
C PRO A 5 6.93 19.27 1.81
N PHE A 6 6.43 18.05 1.55
CA PHE A 6 5.01 17.71 1.55
C PHE A 6 4.81 16.23 1.94
N GLU A 7 3.69 15.96 2.60
CA GLU A 7 3.17 14.62 2.81
C GLU A 7 2.13 14.32 1.75
N VAL A 8 2.26 13.18 1.07
CA VAL A 8 1.29 12.68 0.09
C VAL A 8 0.28 11.82 0.78
N ARG A 9 -0.98 12.26 0.80
CA ARG A 9 -2.11 11.44 1.25
C ARG A 9 -3.00 11.08 0.08
N PHE A 10 -3.44 9.82 0.09
CA PHE A 10 -4.34 9.24 -0.89
C PHE A 10 -5.71 9.09 -0.24
N ASP A 11 -6.62 9.99 -0.58
CA ASP A 11 -7.99 10.00 -0.08
C ASP A 11 -8.94 10.16 -1.28
N GLY A 12 -10.10 9.51 -1.26
CA GLY A 12 -11.06 9.59 -2.35
C GLY A 12 -12.02 8.39 -2.40
N PRO A 13 -13.31 8.61 -2.74
CA PRO A 13 -14.27 7.54 -2.92
C PRO A 13 -13.87 6.68 -4.11
N ASP A 14 -13.89 5.36 -3.89
CA ASP A 14 -13.83 4.17 -4.75
C ASP A 14 -12.95 4.17 -6.02
N ASP A 15 -12.84 5.26 -6.78
CA ASP A 15 -12.24 5.28 -8.12
C ASP A 15 -11.24 6.42 -8.37
N ALA A 16 -11.08 7.38 -7.46
CA ALA A 16 -10.19 8.54 -7.65
C ALA A 16 -9.07 8.57 -6.62
N LEU A 17 -7.83 8.47 -7.08
CA LEU A 17 -6.65 8.73 -6.27
C LEU A 17 -6.39 10.24 -6.28
N GLU A 18 -6.64 10.92 -5.17
CA GLU A 18 -6.28 12.33 -5.02
C GLU A 18 -4.89 12.43 -4.38
N LEU A 19 -4.01 13.20 -5.01
CA LEU A 19 -2.75 13.62 -4.41
C LEU A 19 -3.02 14.83 -3.52
N HIS A 20 -2.92 14.65 -2.22
CA HIS A 20 -2.97 15.77 -1.27
C HIS A 20 -1.55 16.17 -0.92
N GLU A 21 -1.18 17.42 -1.22
CA GLU A 21 0.05 18.04 -0.71
C GLU A 21 -0.31 18.79 0.57
N ILE A 22 0.27 18.38 1.70
CA ILE A 22 0.17 19.08 2.98
C ILE A 22 1.43 19.94 3.13
N ASP A 23 1.26 21.27 3.14
CA ASP A 23 2.39 22.17 3.38
C ASP A 23 2.74 22.30 4.88
N ARG A 24 3.79 23.08 5.17
CA ARG A 24 4.34 23.26 6.52
C ARG A 24 3.36 23.88 7.53
N HIS A 25 2.26 24.46 7.06
CA HIS A 25 1.23 25.09 7.87
C HIS A 25 -0.01 24.19 8.03
N GLY A 26 0.00 23.00 7.44
CA GLY A 26 -1.12 22.06 7.47
C GLY A 26 -2.18 22.35 6.41
N ASP A 27 -1.93 23.28 5.48
CA ASP A 27 -2.85 23.55 4.39
C ASP A 27 -2.79 22.42 3.35
N MET A 28 -3.95 21.83 3.08
CA MET A 28 -4.12 20.70 2.19
C MET A 28 -4.50 21.20 0.79
N ARG A 29 -3.69 20.89 -0.22
CA ARG A 29 -4.00 21.15 -1.63
C ARG A 29 -4.19 19.84 -2.39
N VAL A 30 -5.36 19.68 -3.02
CA VAL A 30 -5.62 18.60 -3.98
C VAL A 30 -4.88 18.93 -5.28
N SER A 31 -3.83 18.18 -5.58
CA SER A 31 -2.88 18.48 -6.66
C SER A 31 -3.27 17.81 -7.98
N SER A 32 -3.85 16.59 -7.99
CA SER A 32 -4.38 15.93 -9.20
C SER A 32 -5.19 14.66 -8.92
N ARG A 33 -6.11 14.32 -9.84
CA ARG A 33 -6.78 13.01 -9.93
C ARG A 33 -5.97 12.11 -10.86
N LEU A 34 -5.46 10.98 -10.35
CA LEU A 34 -4.73 10.00 -11.16
C LEU A 34 -5.71 9.04 -11.86
N ALA A 35 -5.38 8.63 -13.08
CA ALA A 35 -6.13 7.61 -13.81
C ALA A 35 -6.02 6.25 -13.10
N SER A 36 -7.03 5.40 -13.26
CA SER A 36 -7.02 4.04 -12.76
C SER A 36 -5.82 3.26 -13.33
N PHE A 37 -5.08 2.59 -12.45
CA PHE A 37 -3.97 1.72 -12.83
C PHE A 37 -4.44 0.26 -12.82
N GLU A 38 -4.25 -0.44 -13.94
CA GLU A 38 -4.56 -1.86 -14.07
C GLU A 38 -3.23 -2.65 -14.11
N PRO A 39 -2.79 -3.24 -13.00
CA PRO A 39 -1.60 -4.10 -12.98
C PRO A 39 -1.84 -5.40 -13.73
N ASP A 40 -0.79 -5.92 -14.36
CA ASP A 40 -0.84 -7.26 -14.94
C ASP A 40 -0.93 -8.35 -13.85
N VAL A 41 -1.56 -9.47 -14.21
CA VAL A 41 -1.82 -10.59 -13.29
C VAL A 41 -0.53 -11.25 -12.81
N GLU A 42 0.53 -11.25 -13.62
CA GLU A 42 1.82 -11.85 -13.26
C GLU A 42 2.51 -11.07 -12.14
N ASN A 43 2.45 -9.74 -12.19
CA ASN A 43 2.94 -8.84 -11.15
C ASN A 43 2.13 -8.98 -9.86
N LEU A 44 0.81 -9.11 -9.96
CA LEU A 44 -0.03 -9.40 -8.80
C LEU A 44 0.31 -10.76 -8.18
N ALA A 45 0.50 -11.79 -9.01
CA ALA A 45 0.85 -13.13 -8.56
C ALA A 45 2.23 -13.17 -7.87
N ALA A 46 3.19 -12.38 -8.33
CA ALA A 46 4.52 -12.27 -7.71
C ALA A 46 4.44 -11.75 -6.26
N ALA A 47 3.44 -10.95 -5.92
CA ALA A 47 3.22 -10.43 -4.56
C ALA A 47 2.48 -11.40 -3.64
N VAL A 48 2.00 -12.56 -4.12
CA VAL A 48 1.37 -13.57 -3.26
C VAL A 48 2.41 -14.20 -2.35
N GLY A 49 2.12 -14.26 -1.05
CA GLY A 49 3.07 -14.80 -0.07
C GLY A 49 2.73 -14.46 1.37
N SER A 50 3.62 -14.84 2.28
CA SER A 50 3.57 -14.51 3.69
C SER A 50 4.68 -13.51 4.03
N TYR A 51 4.36 -12.57 4.91
CA TYR A 51 5.21 -11.44 5.24
C TYR A 51 5.21 -11.22 6.74
N SER A 52 6.38 -11.06 7.34
CA SER A 52 6.54 -10.92 8.79
C SER A 52 7.04 -9.54 9.17
N CYS A 53 6.47 -8.98 10.24
CA CYS A 53 6.98 -7.79 10.90
C CYS A 53 7.33 -8.16 12.35
N PRO A 54 8.62 -8.44 12.64
CA PRO A 54 9.07 -8.80 14.00
C PRO A 54 8.80 -7.70 15.01
N GLU A 55 8.84 -6.43 14.60
CA GLU A 55 8.62 -5.25 15.44
C GLU A 55 7.27 -5.28 16.15
N ILE A 56 6.22 -5.76 15.47
CA ILE A 56 4.87 -5.88 16.04
C ILE A 56 4.42 -7.33 16.21
N GLY A 57 5.31 -8.30 15.98
CA GLY A 57 5.02 -9.74 16.09
C GLY A 57 3.93 -10.23 15.13
N ALA A 58 3.73 -9.57 13.99
CA ALA A 58 2.66 -9.88 13.05
C ALA A 58 3.14 -10.67 11.83
N ILE A 59 2.29 -11.57 11.33
CA ILE A 59 2.48 -12.26 10.05
C ILE A 59 1.24 -12.03 9.20
N TYR A 60 1.43 -11.34 8.08
CA TYR A 60 0.40 -11.02 7.13
C TYR A 60 0.54 -11.86 5.88
N ARG A 61 -0.58 -12.14 5.22
CA ARG A 61 -0.62 -12.91 3.98
C ARG A 61 -1.19 -12.05 2.86
N MET A 62 -0.53 -12.07 1.72
CA MET A 62 -1.11 -11.64 0.46
C MET A 62 -1.66 -12.84 -0.30
N SER A 63 -2.87 -12.72 -0.80
CA SER A 63 -3.53 -13.75 -1.63
C SER A 63 -4.13 -13.09 -2.86
N LEU A 64 -4.12 -13.81 -3.98
CA LEU A 64 -4.74 -13.38 -5.23
C LEU A 64 -5.95 -14.27 -5.51
N LYS A 65 -7.12 -13.66 -5.69
CA LYS A 65 -8.35 -14.38 -6.06
C LYS A 65 -9.12 -13.53 -7.06
N ASP A 66 -9.55 -14.14 -8.17
CA ASP A 66 -10.34 -13.47 -9.22
C ASP A 66 -9.70 -12.15 -9.72
N GLY A 67 -8.37 -12.11 -9.81
CA GLY A 67 -7.61 -10.92 -10.22
C GLY A 67 -7.45 -9.85 -9.14
N VAL A 68 -7.99 -10.06 -7.94
CA VAL A 68 -7.93 -9.11 -6.82
C VAL A 68 -6.93 -9.60 -5.78
N LEU A 69 -5.93 -8.76 -5.49
CA LEU A 69 -5.05 -8.99 -4.34
C LEU A 69 -5.79 -8.68 -3.05
N SER A 70 -5.51 -9.45 -2.01
CA SER A 70 -6.01 -9.19 -0.67
C SER A 70 -4.93 -9.42 0.38
N PHE A 71 -4.98 -8.65 1.46
CA PHE A 71 -3.93 -8.59 2.48
C PHE A 71 -4.53 -8.57 3.88
N GLY A 72 -3.89 -9.26 4.83
CA GLY A 72 -4.25 -9.22 6.24
C GLY A 72 -3.76 -10.43 7.02
N GLU A 73 -4.21 -10.54 8.28
CA GLU A 73 -3.99 -11.73 9.09
C GLU A 73 -5.05 -12.78 8.79
N GLY A 74 -4.63 -14.03 8.62
CA GLY A 74 -5.54 -15.13 8.30
C GLY A 74 -6.71 -15.30 9.29
N LYS A 75 -6.56 -14.88 10.55
CA LYS A 75 -7.62 -14.92 11.57
C LYS A 75 -8.55 -13.71 11.56
N ASN A 76 -8.07 -12.54 11.13
CA ASN A 76 -8.81 -11.28 11.18
C ASN A 76 -9.41 -10.89 9.80
N GLY A 77 -9.25 -11.75 8.81
CA GLY A 77 -9.75 -11.56 7.46
C GLY A 77 -8.73 -10.90 6.54
N LEU A 78 -8.84 -11.21 5.25
CA LEU A 78 -8.10 -10.53 4.19
C LEU A 78 -8.93 -9.36 3.68
N ARG A 79 -8.30 -8.21 3.50
CA ARG A 79 -8.92 -7.02 2.90
C ARG A 79 -8.50 -6.90 1.43
N PRO A 80 -9.43 -6.61 0.51
CA PRO A 80 -9.06 -6.40 -0.87
C PRO A 80 -8.15 -5.18 -1.02
N LEU A 81 -7.24 -5.26 -1.98
CA LEU A 81 -6.32 -4.20 -2.35
C LEU A 81 -6.76 -3.61 -3.68
N ARG A 82 -6.87 -2.28 -3.72
CA ARG A 82 -7.14 -1.54 -4.96
C ARG A 82 -5.82 -0.98 -5.50
N PRO A 83 -5.42 -1.31 -6.73
CA PRO A 83 -4.20 -0.78 -7.33
C PRO A 83 -4.29 0.73 -7.51
N LEU A 84 -3.19 1.43 -7.15
CA LEU A 84 -3.06 2.87 -7.27
C LEU A 84 -1.96 3.25 -8.27
N ALA A 85 -0.85 2.51 -8.22
CA ALA A 85 0.30 2.63 -9.09
C ALA A 85 1.07 1.30 -9.09
N PRO A 86 2.12 1.12 -9.90
CA PRO A 86 2.98 -0.06 -9.81
C PRO A 86 3.45 -0.29 -8.37
N ASP A 87 3.21 -1.52 -7.88
CA ASP A 87 3.55 -1.94 -6.51
C ASP A 87 2.93 -1.10 -5.38
N PHE A 88 1.91 -0.27 -5.65
CA PHE A 88 1.29 0.59 -4.65
C PHE A 88 -0.24 0.46 -4.65
N PHE A 89 -0.81 0.26 -3.46
CA PHE A 89 -2.20 -0.17 -3.27
C PHE A 89 -2.90 0.57 -2.13
N ALA A 90 -4.19 0.83 -2.30
CA ALA A 90 -5.09 1.19 -1.20
C ALA A 90 -5.64 -0.08 -0.55
N ILE A 91 -5.84 -0.04 0.76
CA ILE A 91 -6.47 -1.13 1.51
C ILE A 91 -7.95 -0.81 1.68
N ASP A 92 -8.80 -1.58 1.01
CA ASP A 92 -10.23 -1.31 0.98
C ASP A 92 -10.89 -1.53 2.36
N GLY A 93 -11.84 -0.66 2.68
CA GLY A 93 -12.53 -0.65 3.98
C GLY A 93 -11.63 -0.35 5.18
N TYR A 94 -10.45 0.26 4.99
CA TYR A 94 -9.48 0.53 6.06
C TYR A 94 -8.94 1.98 6.04
N GLY A 95 -9.78 2.96 5.69
CA GLY A 95 -9.41 4.39 5.66
C GLY A 95 -8.34 4.71 4.60
N GLY A 96 -7.62 5.83 4.78
CA GLY A 96 -6.51 6.25 3.91
C GLY A 96 -5.23 5.40 4.03
N ASN A 97 -5.37 4.12 4.41
CA ASN A 97 -4.24 3.23 4.62
C ASN A 97 -3.80 2.65 3.27
N THR A 98 -2.49 2.68 3.04
CA THR A 98 -1.88 2.23 1.80
C THR A 98 -0.78 1.22 2.07
N LEU A 99 -0.46 0.45 1.05
CA LEU A 99 0.51 -0.62 1.07
C LEU A 99 1.41 -0.51 -0.16
N ALA A 100 2.72 -0.53 0.05
CA ALA A 100 3.70 -0.66 -1.01
C ALA A 100 4.33 -2.06 -0.98
N VAL A 101 4.47 -2.68 -2.15
CA VAL A 101 5.28 -3.87 -2.35
C VAL A 101 6.72 -3.41 -2.59
N THR A 102 7.67 -3.99 -1.86
CA THR A 102 9.09 -3.68 -2.04
C THR A 102 9.77 -4.81 -2.80
N ARG A 103 10.72 -4.46 -3.67
CA ARG A 103 11.51 -5.40 -4.47
C ARG A 103 12.99 -5.31 -4.15
N ASP A 104 13.71 -6.41 -4.32
CA ASP A 104 15.17 -6.46 -4.24
C ASP A 104 15.82 -5.87 -5.51
N GLY A 105 17.16 -5.85 -5.54
CA GLY A 105 17.93 -5.36 -6.69
C GLY A 105 17.79 -6.19 -7.97
N TYR A 106 17.12 -7.35 -7.91
CA TYR A 106 16.83 -8.23 -9.03
C TYR A 106 15.36 -8.14 -9.48
N GLY A 107 14.55 -7.30 -8.82
CA GLY A 107 13.12 -7.13 -9.11
C GLY A 107 12.21 -8.15 -8.44
N ASN A 108 12.73 -9.02 -7.57
CA ASN A 108 11.90 -9.97 -6.82
C ASN A 108 11.20 -9.24 -5.66
N VAL A 109 9.94 -9.59 -5.40
CA VAL A 109 9.23 -9.07 -4.24
C VAL A 109 9.93 -9.51 -2.95
N ALA A 110 10.45 -8.54 -2.20
CA ALA A 110 11.23 -8.72 -0.98
C ALA A 110 10.43 -8.42 0.29
N GLY A 111 9.37 -7.64 0.20
CA GLY A 111 8.61 -7.23 1.38
C GLY A 111 7.43 -6.32 1.09
N LEU A 112 6.89 -5.75 2.16
CA LEU A 112 5.78 -4.80 2.15
C LEU A 112 6.09 -3.63 3.07
N GLN A 113 5.55 -2.46 2.76
CA GLN A 113 5.49 -1.32 3.65
C GLN A 113 4.04 -0.90 3.84
N LEU A 114 3.61 -0.85 5.09
CA LEU A 114 2.27 -0.39 5.47
C LEU A 114 2.33 1.06 5.93
N PHE A 115 1.41 1.85 5.41
CA PHE A 115 1.25 3.26 5.75
C PHE A 115 -0.18 3.46 6.27
N ASN A 116 -0.29 4.08 7.43
CA ASN A 116 -1.56 4.57 7.96
C ASN A 116 -1.35 5.95 8.61
N GLU A 117 -2.44 6.59 9.05
CA GLU A 117 -2.39 7.94 9.63
C GLU A 117 -1.44 8.08 10.83
N ARG A 118 -1.20 6.98 11.57
CA ARG A 118 -0.43 6.97 12.83
C ARG A 118 0.92 6.26 12.72
N ILE A 119 1.08 5.38 11.75
CA ILE A 119 2.23 4.49 11.56
C ILE A 119 2.73 4.70 10.14
N ARG A 120 3.94 5.22 10.04
CA ARG A 120 4.64 5.43 8.78
C ARG A 120 5.73 4.36 8.67
N TYR A 121 5.81 3.71 7.51
CA TYR A 121 6.87 2.76 7.16
C TYR A 121 6.95 1.47 7.99
N LEU A 122 5.83 0.91 8.43
CA LEU A 122 5.86 -0.41 9.08
C LEU A 122 6.27 -1.45 8.04
N ARG A 123 7.43 -2.10 8.25
CA ARG A 123 8.05 -2.97 7.25
C ARG A 123 7.75 -4.42 7.55
N PHE A 124 7.35 -5.15 6.51
CA PHE A 124 7.24 -6.58 6.54
C PHE A 124 8.25 -7.19 5.57
N ALA A 125 9.03 -8.17 6.03
CA ALA A 125 9.91 -8.96 5.18
C ALA A 125 9.16 -10.18 4.65
N ARG A 126 9.35 -10.51 3.38
CA ARG A 126 8.85 -11.77 2.83
C ARG A 126 9.49 -12.95 3.57
N LEU A 127 8.67 -13.97 3.86
CA LEU A 127 9.09 -15.24 4.46
C LEU A 127 9.55 -16.25 3.40
#